data_AF-A0AAD9PCR6-F1
#
_entry.id   AF-A0AAD9PCR6-F1
#
_cell.length_a   1.000
_cell.length_b   1.000
_cell.length_c   1.000
_cell.angle_alpha   90.00
_cell.angle_beta   90.00
_cell.angle_gamma   90.00
#
_symmetry.space_group_name_H-M   'P 1'
#
loop_
_entity.id
_entity.type
_entity.pdbx_description
1 polymer ?
#
loop_
_entity_poly.entity_id
_entity_poly.type
_entity_poly.pdbx_seq_one_letter_code
_entity_poly.pdbx_strand_id
1 'polypeptide(L)'
;MDELPVKQALRLTKETQDVDTLVELTRHSDAVVRQRALKEMCPCRVHGDIAAFWKRLFEVAVTDPAAIVRRQALHNMCDGSPPHLELKIAEALDEFNRDRDPLIRRMAHKALTAYRKTGKWNVL
;
A
#
# COMPACT_ATOMS: atom_id res chain seq x y z
N MET A 1 -1.88 -3.44 19.14
CA MET A 1 -2.10 -1.99 18.90
C MET A 1 -3.55 -1.62 18.60
N ASP A 2 -4.49 -2.56 18.52
CA ASP A 2 -5.90 -2.26 18.24
C ASP A 2 -6.62 -1.48 19.37
N GLU A 3 -5.97 -1.37 20.52
CA GLU A 3 -6.46 -0.69 21.72
C GLU A 3 -6.04 0.79 21.80
N LEU A 4 -5.17 1.27 20.91
CA LEU A 4 -4.79 2.67 20.90
C LEU A 4 -5.98 3.54 20.44
N PRO A 5 -6.35 4.61 21.17
CA PRO A 5 -7.37 5.52 20.69
C PRO A 5 -7.00 6.09 19.33
N VAL A 6 -7.96 6.17 18.39
CA VAL A 6 -7.74 6.63 17.00
C VAL A 6 -6.90 7.90 16.92
N LYS A 7 -7.18 8.90 17.76
CA LYS A 7 -6.42 10.17 17.79
C LYS A 7 -4.94 9.95 18.12
N GLN A 8 -4.64 9.06 19.07
CA GLN A 8 -3.27 8.73 19.45
C GLN A 8 -2.59 7.90 18.38
N ALA A 9 -3.28 6.92 17.79
CA ALA A 9 -2.75 6.12 16.69
C ALA A 9 -2.42 7.01 15.47
N LEU A 10 -3.32 7.92 15.09
CA LEU A 10 -3.07 8.90 14.01
C LEU A 10 -1.91 9.84 14.34
N ARG A 11 -1.77 10.25 15.60
CA ARG A 11 -0.61 11.06 16.03
C ARG A 11 0.69 10.25 15.88
N LEU A 12 0.69 9.00 16.35
CA LEU A 12 1.83 8.11 16.27
C LEU A 12 2.27 7.86 14.82
N THR A 13 1.32 7.64 13.89
CA THR A 13 1.68 7.49 12.46
C THR A 13 2.49 8.67 11.91
N LYS A 14 2.30 9.89 12.43
CA LYS A 14 2.99 11.08 11.94
C LYS A 14 4.34 11.32 12.62
N GLU A 15 4.48 10.90 13.87
CA GLU A 15 5.64 11.22 14.70
C GLU A 15 6.71 10.13 14.63
N THR A 16 6.33 8.88 14.39
CA THR A 16 7.29 7.76 14.33
C THR A 16 7.91 7.63 12.94
N GLN A 17 9.21 7.29 12.92
CA GLN A 17 9.93 6.82 11.74
C GLN A 17 10.22 5.31 11.80
N ASP A 18 9.85 4.67 12.92
CA ASP A 18 10.02 3.24 13.09
C ASP A 18 9.00 2.48 12.23
N VAL A 19 9.53 1.74 11.25
CA VAL A 19 8.75 1.02 10.27
C VAL A 19 8.03 -0.16 10.90
N ASP A 20 8.59 -0.80 11.93
CA ASP A 20 7.91 -1.90 12.62
C ASP A 20 6.66 -1.38 13.35
N THR A 21 6.78 -0.23 14.02
CA THR A 21 5.61 0.47 14.59
C THR A 21 4.56 0.80 13.53
N LEU A 22 4.97 1.31 12.36
CA LEU A 22 4.04 1.62 11.27
C LEU A 22 3.37 0.36 10.70
N VAL A 23 4.10 -0.74 10.54
CA VAL A 23 3.57 -2.04 10.11
C VAL A 23 2.50 -2.53 11.09
N GLU A 24 2.71 -2.39 12.39
CA GLU A 24 1.70 -2.75 13.38
C GLU A 24 0.47 -1.83 13.36
N LEU A 25 0.64 -0.54 13.09
CA LEU A 25 -0.50 0.39 12.91
C LEU A 25 -1.38 0.05 11.70
N THR A 26 -0.86 -0.68 10.70
CA THR A 26 -1.70 -1.23 9.61
C THR A 26 -2.65 -2.36 10.06
N ARG A 27 -2.62 -2.77 11.32
CA ARG A 27 -3.55 -3.75 11.90
C ARG A 27 -4.67 -3.10 12.73
N HIS A 28 -4.65 -1.78 12.86
CA HIS A 28 -5.64 -1.04 13.62
C HIS A 28 -7.04 -1.18 13.01
N SER A 29 -8.08 -1.27 13.83
CA SER A 29 -9.49 -1.42 13.46
C SER A 29 -10.00 -0.25 12.59
N ASP A 30 -9.56 0.97 12.90
CA ASP A 30 -9.84 2.16 12.09
C ASP A 30 -9.10 2.19 10.75
N ALA A 31 -9.85 2.33 9.65
CA ALA A 31 -9.32 2.33 8.29
C ALA A 31 -8.45 3.54 7.95
N VAL A 32 -8.69 4.70 8.57
CA VAL A 32 -7.89 5.91 8.35
C VAL A 32 -6.52 5.74 8.99
N VAL A 33 -6.44 5.13 10.17
CA VAL A 33 -5.16 4.78 10.80
C VAL A 33 -4.35 3.85 9.90
N ARG A 34 -4.96 2.76 9.41
CA ARG A 34 -4.27 1.82 8.51
C ARG A 34 -3.77 2.48 7.24
N GLN A 35 -4.64 3.28 6.60
CA GLN A 35 -4.30 4.02 5.39
C GLN A 35 -3.16 5.02 5.62
N ARG A 36 -3.17 5.71 6.77
CA ARG A 36 -2.12 6.67 7.11
C ARG A 36 -0.79 5.97 7.37
N ALA A 37 -0.78 4.85 8.09
CA ALA A 37 0.41 4.06 8.34
C ALA A 37 1.06 3.60 7.02
N LEU A 38 0.26 3.07 6.07
CA LEU A 38 0.76 2.71 4.74
C LEU A 38 1.36 3.91 4.00
N LYS A 39 0.72 5.07 4.08
CA LYS A 39 1.19 6.28 3.39
C LYS A 39 2.56 6.72 3.89
N GLU A 40 2.82 6.62 5.19
CA GLU A 40 4.12 7.02 5.77
C GLU A 40 5.24 6.03 5.42
N MET A 41 4.89 4.77 5.14
CA MET A 41 5.82 3.76 4.64
C MET A 41 5.95 3.71 3.11
N CYS A 42 5.37 4.66 2.36
CA CYS A 42 5.44 4.62 0.89
C CYS A 42 6.90 4.61 0.41
N PRO A 43 7.31 3.76 -0.55
CA PRO A 43 8.71 3.67 -0.97
C PRO A 43 9.27 4.99 -1.51
N CYS A 44 8.44 5.89 -2.07
CA CYS A 44 8.84 7.25 -2.44
C CYS A 44 9.23 8.15 -1.26
N ARG A 45 8.89 7.77 -0.02
CA ARG A 45 9.22 8.49 1.22
C ARG A 45 10.37 7.83 1.96
N VAL A 46 10.29 6.51 2.14
CA VAL A 46 11.26 5.77 2.95
C VAL A 46 12.50 5.36 2.15
N HIS A 47 12.44 5.37 0.81
CA HIS A 47 13.53 5.03 -0.09
C HIS A 47 14.26 3.72 0.29
N GLY A 48 13.52 2.74 0.79
CA GLY A 48 14.06 1.52 1.38
C GLY A 48 13.31 0.27 0.96
N ASP A 49 14.05 -0.81 0.79
CA ASP A 49 13.51 -2.14 0.53
C ASP A 49 13.29 -2.89 1.85
N ILE A 50 12.09 -2.71 2.42
CA ILE A 50 11.77 -3.22 3.76
C ILE A 50 10.86 -4.43 3.63
N ALA A 51 11.41 -5.62 3.85
CA ALA A 51 10.71 -6.89 3.67
C ALA A 51 9.41 -7.00 4.48
N ALA A 52 9.42 -6.53 5.74
CA ALA A 52 8.25 -6.54 6.61
C ALA A 52 7.10 -5.68 6.06
N PHE A 53 7.44 -4.51 5.52
CA PHE A 53 6.49 -3.62 4.86
C PHE A 53 5.89 -4.28 3.61
N TRP A 54 6.72 -4.81 2.70
CA TRP A 54 6.21 -5.43 1.47
C TRP A 54 5.32 -6.63 1.75
N LYS A 55 5.73 -7.51 2.68
CA LYS A 55 4.89 -8.62 3.14
C LYS A 55 3.52 -8.13 3.60
N ARG A 56 3.50 -7.09 4.44
CA ARG A 56 2.25 -6.52 4.95
C ARG A 56 1.44 -5.85 3.84
N LEU A 57 2.08 -5.16 2.91
CA LEU A 57 1.43 -4.47 1.81
C LEU A 57 0.64 -5.44 0.93
N PHE A 58 1.25 -6.59 0.59
CA PHE A 58 0.58 -7.64 -0.18
C PHE A 58 -0.60 -8.27 0.60
N GLU A 59 -0.45 -8.52 1.91
CA GLU A 59 -1.58 -8.98 2.75
C GLU A 59 -2.75 -7.98 2.72
N VAL A 60 -2.46 -6.69 2.90
CA VAL A 60 -3.47 -5.62 2.96
C VAL A 60 -4.16 -5.40 1.61
N ALA A 61 -3.42 -5.51 0.51
CA ALA A 61 -3.97 -5.40 -0.84
C ALA A 61 -5.12 -6.38 -1.09
N VAL A 62 -4.99 -7.61 -0.59
CA VAL A 62 -5.97 -8.69 -0.78
C VAL A 62 -7.09 -8.64 0.27
N THR A 63 -6.74 -8.38 1.53
CA THR A 63 -7.65 -8.67 2.67
C THR A 63 -8.39 -7.46 3.21
N ASP A 64 -7.94 -6.22 2.95
CA ASP A 64 -8.51 -5.07 3.66
C ASP A 64 -9.92 -4.72 3.19
N PRO A 65 -10.89 -4.59 4.12
CA PRO A 65 -12.25 -4.26 3.76
C PRO A 65 -12.40 -2.83 3.20
N ALA A 66 -11.54 -1.90 3.61
CA ALA A 66 -11.68 -0.49 3.27
C ALA A 66 -10.99 -0.16 1.94
N ALA A 67 -11.78 0.36 0.98
CA ALA A 67 -11.25 0.77 -0.33
C ALA A 67 -10.16 1.85 -0.23
N ILE A 68 -10.22 2.74 0.77
CA ILE A 68 -9.19 3.76 0.98
C ILE A 68 -7.82 3.16 1.30
N VAL A 69 -7.79 2.03 2.01
CA VAL A 69 -6.56 1.34 2.40
C VAL A 69 -6.02 0.56 1.20
N ARG A 70 -6.88 -0.22 0.51
CA ARG A 70 -6.51 -0.96 -0.71
C ARG A 70 -5.97 -0.04 -1.80
N ARG A 71 -6.59 1.13 -1.99
CA ARG A 71 -6.11 2.15 -2.93
C ARG A 71 -4.74 2.70 -2.56
N GLN A 72 -4.47 2.92 -1.27
CA GLN A 72 -3.14 3.34 -0.80
C GLN A 72 -2.11 2.23 -1.04
N ALA A 73 -2.49 0.96 -0.82
CA ALA A 73 -1.60 -0.17 -1.10
C ALA A 73 -1.22 -0.24 -2.59
N LEU A 74 -2.19 -0.07 -3.49
CA LEU A 74 -1.94 0.00 -4.93
C LEU A 74 -0.96 1.12 -5.29
N HIS A 75 -1.14 2.32 -4.73
CA HIS A 75 -0.22 3.43 -4.96
C HIS A 75 1.20 3.08 -4.49
N ASN A 76 1.36 2.56 -3.28
CA ASN A 76 2.68 2.17 -2.77
C ASN A 76 3.37 1.10 -3.64
N MET A 77 2.62 0.19 -4.28
CA MET A 77 3.19 -0.83 -5.17
C MET A 77 3.72 -0.23 -6.48
N CYS A 78 3.04 0.79 -7.01
CA CYS A 78 3.47 1.48 -8.23
C CYS A 78 4.57 2.53 -7.98
N ASP A 79 4.74 2.98 -6.74
CA ASP A 79 5.55 4.14 -6.40
C ASP A 79 6.93 3.75 -5.84
N GLY A 80 7.80 3.26 -6.72
CA GLY A 80 9.21 2.97 -6.38
C GLY A 80 9.46 1.56 -5.84
N SER A 81 8.72 0.57 -6.30
CA SER A 81 8.94 -0.81 -5.92
C SER A 81 10.31 -1.37 -6.35
N PRO A 82 10.94 -2.21 -5.51
CA PRO A 82 12.18 -2.91 -5.86
C PRO A 82 12.03 -3.78 -7.12
N PRO A 83 13.05 -3.83 -8.00
CA PRO A 83 13.00 -4.64 -9.23
C PRO A 83 12.71 -6.13 -8.97
N HIS A 84 13.22 -6.68 -7.87
CA HIS A 84 13.02 -8.10 -7.54
C HIS A 84 11.56 -8.47 -7.20
N LEU A 85 10.69 -7.47 -6.99
CA LEU A 85 9.25 -7.66 -6.72
C LEU A 85 8.37 -7.46 -7.96
N GLU A 86 8.94 -7.14 -9.13
CA GLU A 86 8.20 -6.80 -10.35
C GLU A 86 7.08 -7.80 -10.69
N LEU A 87 7.37 -9.11 -10.66
CA LEU A 87 6.38 -10.14 -10.95
C LEU A 87 5.23 -10.15 -9.93
N LYS A 88 5.56 -10.06 -8.63
CA LYS A 88 4.54 -10.03 -7.57
C LYS A 88 3.66 -8.79 -7.65
N ILE A 89 4.22 -7.68 -8.11
CA ILE A 89 3.47 -6.43 -8.30
C ILE A 89 2.56 -6.54 -9.51
N ALA A 90 3.02 -7.13 -10.60
CA ALA A 90 2.18 -7.42 -11.76
C ALA A 90 0.96 -8.28 -11.37
N GLU A 91 1.20 -9.35 -10.60
CA GLU A 91 0.16 -10.24 -10.07
C GLU A 91 -0.85 -9.47 -9.20
N ALA A 92 -0.36 -8.69 -8.23
CA ALA A 92 -1.22 -7.87 -7.37
C ALA A 92 -2.04 -6.84 -8.16
N LEU A 93 -1.46 -6.24 -9.21
CA LEU A 93 -2.19 -5.31 -10.07
C LEU A 93 -3.28 -6.01 -10.90
N ASP A 94 -3.07 -7.23 -11.35
CA ASP A 94 -4.11 -8.02 -12.03
C ASP A 94 -5.27 -8.38 -11.07
N GLU A 95 -5.00 -8.57 -9.78
CA GLU A 95 -6.03 -8.69 -8.75
C GLU A 95 -6.78 -7.37 -8.52
N PHE A 96 -6.06 -6.25 -8.37
CA PHE A 96 -6.68 -4.93 -8.24
C PHE A 96 -7.53 -4.54 -9.45
N ASN A 97 -7.19 -5.02 -10.65
CA ASN A 97 -8.00 -4.83 -11.85
C ASN A 97 -9.39 -5.50 -11.77
N ARG A 98 -9.59 -6.38 -10.77
CA ARG A 98 -10.85 -7.03 -10.42
C ARG A 98 -11.42 -6.55 -9.07
N ASP A 99 -10.84 -5.51 -8.46
CA ASP A 99 -11.32 -4.98 -7.17
C ASP A 99 -12.78 -4.56 -7.26
N ARG A 100 -13.54 -4.68 -6.16
CA ARG A 100 -14.92 -4.21 -6.08
C ARG A 100 -15.07 -2.70 -6.30
N ASP A 101 -14.06 -1.92 -5.95
CA ASP A 101 -14.05 -0.47 -6.12
C ASP A 101 -13.66 -0.08 -7.57
N PRO A 102 -14.51 0.67 -8.29
CA PRO A 102 -14.27 1.02 -9.69
C PRO A 102 -13.07 1.97 -9.90
N LEU A 103 -12.70 2.76 -8.89
CA LEU A 103 -11.53 3.64 -8.99
C LEU A 103 -10.24 2.82 -8.88
N ILE A 104 -10.20 1.85 -7.98
CA ILE A 104 -9.06 0.93 -7.83
C ILE A 104 -8.85 0.14 -9.14
N ARG A 105 -9.92 -0.42 -9.72
CA ARG A 105 -9.83 -1.12 -11.02
C ARG A 105 -9.24 -0.23 -12.11
N ARG A 106 -9.71 1.02 -12.21
CA ARG A 106 -9.23 1.98 -13.20
C ARG A 106 -7.75 2.31 -13.01
N MET A 107 -7.33 2.50 -11.77
CA MET A 107 -5.93 2.77 -11.41
C MET A 107 -5.02 1.60 -11.78
N ALA A 108 -5.40 0.37 -11.41
CA ALA A 108 -4.68 -0.85 -11.75
C ALA A 108 -4.57 -1.05 -13.26
N HIS A 109 -5.69 -0.88 -13.98
CA HIS A 109 -5.73 -1.00 -15.43
C HIS A 109 -4.76 -0.02 -16.12
N LYS A 110 -4.70 1.23 -15.64
CA LYS A 110 -3.80 2.24 -16.18
C LYS A 110 -2.33 1.85 -15.91
N ALA A 111 -1.99 1.42 -14.70
CA ALA A 111 -0.65 0.96 -14.33
C ALA A 111 -0.19 -0.24 -15.18
N LEU A 112 -1.00 -1.29 -15.30
CA LEU A 112 -0.73 -2.46 -16.16
C LEU A 112 -0.54 -2.07 -17.63
N THR A 113 -1.37 -1.16 -18.13
CA THR A 113 -1.28 -0.69 -19.51
C THR A 113 0.03 0.06 -19.76
N ALA A 114 0.45 0.93 -18.84
CA ALA A 114 1.73 1.65 -18.96
C ALA A 114 2.91 0.68 -18.90
N TYR A 115 2.88 -0.27 -17.98
CA TYR A 115 3.93 -1.27 -17.84
C TYR A 115 4.07 -2.14 -19.09
N ARG A 116 2.97 -2.68 -19.62
CA ARG A 116 2.99 -3.47 -20.86
C ARG A 116 3.56 -2.70 -22.05
N LYS A 117 3.43 -1.37 -22.06
CA LYS A 117 3.95 -0.51 -23.14
C LYS A 117 5.41 -0.09 -22.96
N THR A 118 5.86 0.10 -21.71
CA THR A 118 7.11 0.83 -21.42
C THR A 118 8.09 0.05 -20.53
N GLY A 119 7.68 -1.08 -19.96
CA GLY A 119 8.41 -1.78 -18.91
C GLY A 119 8.42 -1.04 -17.57
N LYS A 120 7.64 0.04 -17.41
CA LYS A 120 7.57 0.85 -16.18
C LYS A 120 6.13 1.02 -15.72
N TRP A 121 5.90 0.85 -14.41
CA TRP A 121 4.64 1.14 -13.73
C TRP A 121 4.46 2.66 -13.55
N ASN A 122 4.55 3.41 -14.65
CA ASN A 122 4.60 4.89 -14.64
C ASN A 122 3.21 5.49 -14.47
N VAL A 123 2.53 5.10 -13.39
CA VAL A 123 1.16 5.53 -13.13
C VAL A 123 0.89 5.41 -11.65
N LEU A 124 1.04 6.53 -10.92
CA LEU A 124 0.00 7.14 -10.09
C LEU A 124 0.49 8.41 -9.39
#